data_AF-S6F940-F1
#
_entry.id   AF-S6F940-F1
#
_cell.length_a   1.000
_cell.length_b   1.000
_cell.length_c   1.000
_cell.angle_alpha   90.00
_cell.angle_beta   90.00
_cell.angle_gamma   90.00
#
_symmetry.space_group_name_H-M   'P 1'
#
loop_
_entity.id
_entity.type
_entity.pdbx_description
1 polymer ?
#
loop_
_entity_poly.entity_id
_entity_poly.type
_entity_poly.pdbx_seq_one_letter_code
_entity_poly.pdbx_strand_id
1 'polypeptide(L)'
;MEKQTAGHEQLGEFAPKFAELNDDILFGEVWSREKELSAHERSVITITALIAGGNFEQLNFHMAKVKENGISQEEISEIITETRNRG
;
A
#
# COMPACT_ATOMS: atom_id res chain seq x y z
N MET A 1 -6.42 6.97 9.28
CA MET A 1 -5.15 6.23 9.40
C MET A 1 -4.28 6.86 10.47
N GLU A 2 -3.59 6.07 11.31
CA GLU A 2 -2.58 6.62 12.23
C GLU A 2 -1.42 7.26 11.44
N LYS A 3 -0.78 8.27 12.02
CA LYS A 3 0.35 8.96 11.38
C LYS A 3 1.54 8.00 11.32
N GLN A 4 2.02 7.69 10.12
CA GLN A 4 3.22 6.88 9.93
C GLN A 4 4.47 7.70 10.26
N THR A 5 5.32 7.20 11.16
CA THR A 5 6.58 7.86 11.60
C THR A 5 7.80 6.96 11.49
N ALA A 6 7.62 5.71 11.04
CA ALA A 6 8.68 4.72 10.96
C ALA A 6 9.83 5.14 10.04
N GLY A 7 9.57 5.90 8.97
CA GLY A 7 10.59 6.42 8.08
C GLY A 7 11.50 7.43 8.80
N HIS A 8 10.91 8.39 9.51
CA HIS A 8 11.64 9.36 10.33
C HIS A 8 12.41 8.69 11.47
N GLU A 9 11.81 7.72 12.15
CA GLU A 9 12.45 7.02 13.28
C GLU A 9 13.63 6.14 12.85
N GLN A 10 13.52 5.45 11.71
CA GLN A 10 14.53 4.47 11.28
C GLN A 10 15.55 5.05 10.29
N LEU A 11 15.16 6.04 9.50
CA LEU A 11 15.96 6.56 8.39
C LEU A 11 16.21 8.07 8.49
N GLY A 12 15.71 8.76 9.52
CA GLY A 12 15.82 10.21 9.65
C GLY A 12 17.26 10.74 9.64
N GLU A 13 18.21 10.05 10.27
CA GLU A 13 19.62 10.46 10.26
C GLU A 13 20.37 10.00 9.00
N PHE A 14 20.09 8.78 8.53
CA PHE A 14 20.82 8.17 7.41
C PHE A 14 20.35 8.69 6.03
N ALA A 15 19.04 8.86 5.85
CA ALA A 15 18.40 9.25 4.61
C ALA A 15 17.20 10.19 4.87
N PRO A 16 17.43 11.40 5.41
CA PRO A 16 16.37 12.32 5.87
C PRO A 16 15.33 12.65 4.80
N LYS A 17 15.75 12.83 3.54
CA LYS A 17 14.80 13.13 2.45
C LYS A 17 13.93 11.93 2.10
N PHE A 18 14.45 10.71 2.25
CA PHE A 18 13.67 9.50 2.02
C PHE A 18 12.62 9.32 3.12
N ALA A 19 13.00 9.56 4.38
CA ALA A 19 12.07 9.57 5.51
C ALA A 19 10.91 10.57 5.32
N GLU A 20 11.21 11.80 4.93
CA GLU A 20 10.22 12.85 4.63
C GLU A 20 9.24 12.42 3.51
N LEU A 21 9.77 11.93 2.38
CA LEU A 21 8.92 11.50 1.25
C LEU A 21 8.03 10.31 1.62
N ASN A 22 8.51 9.41 2.47
CA ASN A 22 7.74 8.25 2.91
C ASN A 22 6.64 8.64 3.90
N ASP A 23 7.00 9.31 5.00
CA ASP A 23 6.09 9.51 6.12
C ASP A 23 5.15 10.69 5.86
N ASP A 24 5.70 11.82 5.41
CA ASP A 24 4.91 13.05 5.27
C ASP A 24 4.14 13.07 3.95
N ILE A 25 4.77 12.67 2.84
CA ILE A 25 4.13 12.75 1.52
C ILE A 25 3.34 11.49 1.19
N LEU A 26 3.97 10.31 1.18
CA LEU A 26 3.29 9.08 0.77
C LEU A 26 2.16 8.71 1.75
N PHE A 27 2.46 8.59 3.04
CA PHE A 27 1.45 8.22 4.04
C PHE A 27 0.67 9.42 4.58
N GLY A 28 1.32 10.55 4.79
CA GLY A 28 0.69 11.77 5.33
C GLY A 28 -0.22 12.50 4.34
N GLU A 29 0.05 12.45 3.03
CA GLU A 29 -0.77 13.14 2.02
C GLU A 29 -1.41 12.20 1.00
N VAL A 30 -0.68 11.25 0.41
CA VAL A 30 -1.21 10.46 -0.72
C VAL A 30 -2.23 9.44 -0.25
N TRP A 31 -1.90 8.67 0.79
CA TRP A 31 -2.78 7.65 1.36
C TRP A 31 -3.90 8.23 2.24
N SER A 32 -3.70 9.41 2.82
CA SER A 32 -4.72 10.10 3.63
C SER A 32 -5.82 10.78 2.80
N ARG A 33 -5.64 10.92 1.47
CA ARG A 33 -6.66 11.42 0.53
C ARG A 33 -7.75 10.39 0.29
N GLU A 34 -8.59 10.17 1.29
CA GLU A 34 -9.69 9.20 1.24
C GLU A 34 -10.99 9.76 0.63
N LYS A 35 -11.00 11.02 0.21
CA LYS A 35 -12.20 11.67 -0.34
C LYS A 35 -12.62 11.08 -1.69
N GLU A 36 -11.67 10.81 -2.58
CA GLU A 36 -11.94 10.28 -3.92
C GLU A 36 -11.74 8.76 -4.01
N LEU A 37 -10.81 8.21 -3.21
CA LEU A 37 -10.54 6.77 -3.13
C LEU A 37 -10.29 6.40 -1.68
N SER A 38 -11.14 5.52 -1.15
CA SER A 38 -11.01 4.95 0.18
C SER A 38 -9.70 4.17 0.36
N ALA A 39 -9.29 3.97 1.60
CA ALA A 39 -8.14 3.11 1.93
C ALA A 39 -8.30 1.68 1.38
N HIS A 40 -9.55 1.19 1.32
CA HIS A 40 -9.92 -0.08 0.69
C HIS A 40 -9.58 -0.08 -0.81
N GLU A 41 -10.11 0.88 -1.58
CA GLU A 41 -9.85 0.98 -3.03
C GLU A 41 -8.37 1.18 -3.34
N ARG A 42 -7.66 1.99 -2.55
CA ARG A 42 -6.22 2.20 -2.68
C ARG A 42 -5.42 0.92 -2.46
N SER A 43 -5.80 0.12 -1.46
CA SER A 43 -5.19 -1.19 -1.23
C SER A 43 -5.45 -2.15 -2.38
N VAL A 44 -6.68 -2.23 -2.90
CA VAL A 44 -7.03 -3.05 -4.08
C VAL A 44 -6.17 -2.66 -5.28
N ILE A 45 -6.08 -1.37 -5.61
CA ILE A 45 -5.28 -0.86 -6.72
C ILE A 45 -3.80 -1.23 -6.54
N THR A 46 -3.28 -1.04 -5.32
CA THR A 46 -1.87 -1.30 -5.02
C THR A 46 -1.50 -2.76 -5.24
N ILE A 47 -2.25 -3.70 -4.64
CA ILE A 47 -1.93 -5.13 -4.83
C ILE A 47 -2.15 -5.61 -6.26
N THR A 48 -3.15 -5.07 -6.96
CA THR A 48 -3.39 -5.36 -8.37
C THR A 48 -2.20 -4.95 -9.22
N ALA A 49 -1.70 -3.72 -9.03
CA ALA A 49 -0.53 -3.20 -9.75
C ALA A 49 0.74 -4.01 -9.44
N LEU A 50 0.95 -4.41 -8.18
CA LEU A 50 2.09 -5.24 -7.80
C LEU A 50 2.05 -6.63 -8.44
N ILE A 51 0.87 -7.28 -8.45
CA ILE A 51 0.69 -8.59 -9.09
C ILE A 51 0.91 -8.49 -10.60
N ALA A 52 0.30 -7.49 -11.25
CA ALA A 52 0.43 -7.27 -12.69
C ALA A 52 1.88 -6.94 -13.10
N GLY A 53 2.58 -6.16 -12.29
CA GLY A 53 3.98 -5.76 -12.52
C GLY A 53 5.02 -6.82 -12.14
N GLY A 54 4.61 -7.93 -11.52
CA GLY A 54 5.52 -8.99 -11.08
C GLY A 54 6.33 -8.67 -9.80
N ASN A 55 5.97 -7.62 -9.07
CA ASN A 55 6.69 -7.13 -7.89
C ASN A 55 6.24 -7.86 -6.62
N PHE A 56 6.36 -9.20 -6.62
CA PHE A 56 5.82 -10.06 -5.57
C PHE A 56 6.51 -9.89 -4.21
N GLU A 57 7.76 -9.40 -4.19
CA GLU A 57 8.53 -9.12 -2.98
C GLU A 57 7.88 -8.05 -2.08
N GLN A 58 7.12 -7.12 -2.68
CA GLN A 58 6.39 -6.08 -1.96
C GLN A 58 5.05 -6.56 -1.39
N LEU A 59 4.50 -7.68 -1.91
CA LEU A 59 3.15 -8.12 -1.54
C LEU A 59 3.02 -8.47 -0.06
N ASN A 60 4.05 -9.03 0.58
CA ASN A 60 3.97 -9.38 1.99
C ASN A 60 3.67 -8.16 2.88
N PHE A 61 4.32 -7.03 2.60
CA PHE A 61 4.09 -5.78 3.33
C PHE A 61 2.69 -5.24 3.05
N HIS A 62 2.29 -5.16 1.77
CA HIS A 62 1.00 -4.61 1.39
C HIS A 62 -0.19 -5.51 1.79
N MET A 63 0.00 -6.82 1.91
CA MET A 63 -1.07 -7.74 2.32
C MET A 63 -1.48 -7.55 3.79
N ALA A 64 -0.58 -7.07 4.65
CA ALA A 64 -0.94 -6.65 6.00
C ALA A 64 -1.90 -5.44 5.94
N LYS A 65 -1.58 -4.43 5.10
CA LYS A 65 -2.42 -3.24 4.90
C LYS A 65 -3.76 -3.54 4.22
N VAL A 66 -3.81 -4.52 3.35
CA VAL A 66 -5.06 -5.00 2.73
C VAL A 66 -6.05 -5.48 3.79
N LYS A 67 -5.57 -6.27 4.76
CA LYS A 67 -6.39 -6.76 5.88
C LYS A 67 -6.82 -5.63 6.81
N GLU A 68 -5.91 -4.73 7.17
CA GLU A 68 -6.22 -3.56 7.99
C GLU A 68 -7.28 -2.66 7.35
N ASN A 69 -7.26 -2.54 6.01
CA ASN A 69 -8.21 -1.74 5.24
C ASN A 69 -9.52 -2.48 4.90
N GLY A 70 -9.76 -3.65 5.51
CA GLY A 70 -11.05 -4.35 5.47
C GLY A 70 -11.32 -5.18 4.23
N ILE A 71 -10.32 -5.46 3.39
CA ILE A 71 -10.48 -6.30 2.20
C ILE A 71 -10.60 -7.77 2.63
N SER A 72 -11.65 -8.44 2.17
CA SER A 72 -11.94 -9.84 2.49
C SER A 72 -11.02 -10.83 1.78
N GLN A 73 -10.97 -12.07 2.27
CA GLN A 73 -10.19 -13.13 1.61
C GLN A 73 -10.76 -13.46 0.23
N GLU A 74 -12.09 -13.40 0.10
CA GLU A 74 -12.82 -13.59 -1.14
C GLU A 74 -12.43 -12.53 -2.17
N GLU A 75 -12.39 -11.25 -1.79
CA GLU A 75 -11.93 -10.17 -2.67
C GLU A 75 -10.48 -10.35 -3.10
N ILE A 76 -9.58 -10.74 -2.19
CA ILE A 76 -8.18 -11.02 -2.52
C ILE A 76 -8.08 -12.17 -3.54
N SER A 77 -8.86 -13.22 -3.35
CA SER A 77 -8.90 -14.38 -4.26
C SER A 77 -9.36 -13.96 -5.67
N GLU A 78 -10.41 -13.14 -5.77
CA GLU A 78 -10.89 -12.62 -7.05
C GLU A 78 -9.87 -11.69 -7.71
N ILE A 79 -9.23 -10.79 -6.95
CA ILE A 79 -8.18 -9.90 -7.49
C ILE A 79 -7.03 -10.71 -8.09
N ILE A 80 -6.55 -11.75 -7.40
CA ILE A 80 -5.47 -12.60 -7.91
C ILE A 80 -5.91 -13.33 -9.18
N THR A 81 -7.11 -13.90 -9.16
CA THR A 81 -7.68 -14.63 -10.30
C THR A 81 -7.78 -13.74 -11.52
N GLU A 82 -8.37 -12.55 -11.39
CA GLU A 82 -8.54 -11.62 -12.50
C GLU A 82 -7.23 -11.04 -13.02
N THR A 83 -6.27 -10.78 -12.13
CA THR A 83 -4.98 -10.19 -12.54
C THR A 83 -4.09 -11.20 -13.26
N ARG A 84 -4.07 -12.47 -12.80
CA ARG A 84 -3.21 -13.51 -13.38
C ARG A 84 -3.73 -14.08 -14.70
N ASN A 85 -5.04 -14.10 -14.90
CA ASN A 85 -5.65 -14.69 -16.09
C ASN A 85 -5.66 -13.76 -17.32
N ARG A 86 -5.13 -12.54 -17.20
CA ARG A 86 -5.11 -11.53 -18.27
C ARG A 86 -3.70 -11.13 -18.74
N GLY A 87 -2.67 -11.78 -18.20
CA GLY A 87 -1.25 -11.56 -18.55
C GLY A 87 -0.72 -12.49 -19.63
#